data_AF-A0A9P0G8H2-F1
#
_entry.id   AF-A0A9P0G8H2-F1
#
_cell.length_a   1.000
_cell.length_b   1.000
_cell.length_c   1.000
_cell.angle_alpha   90.00
_cell.angle_beta   90.00
_cell.angle_gamma   90.00
#
_symmetry.space_group_name_H-M   'P 1'
#
loop_
_entity.id
_entity.type
_entity.pdbx_description
1 polymer ?
#
loop_
_entity_poly.entity_id
_entity_poly.type
_entity_poly.pdbx_seq_one_letter_code
_entity_poly.pdbx_strand_id
1 'polypeptide(L)'
;MSDNSYNRAVDSDPQPRIFSRKPTGSQTNHPSPSTSAHEVDKRSRVNRGHKRKLKGDTGTTRTERKIKRNIGKSYITLKGKSVQKKKVSYIASLIEIKDKKTTRKRYNDSDKQHTRDITIYFHLQEPMLLRREKLTMKLTHILSIHIYVSRKIFDKEFYNIDIKIKQPNKDTCQTCDKLAREIDLEVDKTTLKEHLDLHHIKGDYAYKSKVNDKDLSNNDPSRQTITFDMQQCLPTPIVQSSLSINFPKDVMKKLMDATQKCIKQSKVDVTDVMNMNKGKFDNDPKIKTHLLCVNKVIGTQNDKGEFQIDLLRPTFQKMIKDDKKTEVMLKKCFKQLSTPEESAFESAKCVNDFLPSQHK
;
A
#
# COMPACT_ATOMS: atom_id res chain seq x y z
N MET A 1 -56.76 24.79 16.04
CA MET A 1 -56.57 23.82 14.95
C MET A 1 -55.37 24.30 14.15
N SER A 2 -54.18 23.72 14.16
CA SER A 2 -53.64 22.51 14.78
C SER A 2 -52.12 22.68 14.74
N ASP A 3 -51.50 22.63 15.90
CA ASP A 3 -50.05 22.61 16.11
C ASP A 3 -49.44 21.32 15.56
N ASN A 4 -48.24 21.40 14.99
CA ASN A 4 -47.45 20.21 14.67
C ASN A 4 -45.97 20.47 14.99
N SER A 5 -45.64 20.38 16.27
CA SER A 5 -44.28 20.38 16.80
C SER A 5 -43.73 18.96 16.79
N TYR A 6 -42.84 18.66 15.85
CA TYR A 6 -42.05 17.43 15.86
C TYR A 6 -40.77 17.66 16.68
N ASN A 7 -40.79 17.24 17.94
CA ASN A 7 -39.60 17.08 18.76
C ASN A 7 -38.77 15.90 18.20
N ARG A 8 -37.60 16.20 17.62
CA ARG A 8 -36.56 15.19 17.38
C ARG A 8 -35.73 15.04 18.64
N ALA A 9 -35.69 13.81 19.15
CA ALA A 9 -34.83 13.39 20.23
C ALA A 9 -33.36 13.66 19.87
N VAL A 10 -32.63 14.24 20.83
CA VAL A 10 -31.19 14.43 20.79
C VAL A 10 -30.57 13.08 21.13
N ASP A 11 -30.09 12.36 20.12
CA ASP A 11 -29.28 11.16 20.33
C ASP A 11 -27.95 11.57 20.97
N SER A 12 -27.65 10.97 22.11
CA SER A 12 -26.47 11.22 22.90
C SER A 12 -25.24 10.62 22.20
N ASP A 13 -24.16 11.39 22.12
CA ASP A 13 -22.89 11.00 21.53
C ASP A 13 -22.38 9.64 22.07
N PRO A 14 -21.98 8.69 21.20
CA PRO A 14 -21.28 7.50 21.65
C PRO A 14 -19.87 7.87 22.09
N GLN A 15 -19.63 7.82 23.41
CA GLN A 15 -18.31 7.99 24.02
C GLN A 15 -17.25 7.08 23.34
N PRO A 16 -16.04 7.59 23.06
CA PRO A 16 -14.98 6.81 22.43
C PRO A 16 -14.54 5.66 23.34
N ARG A 17 -14.57 4.43 22.81
CA ARG A 17 -13.95 3.27 23.47
C ARG A 17 -12.43 3.43 23.46
N ILE A 18 -11.91 3.97 24.56
CA ILE A 18 -10.50 3.95 24.89
C ILE A 18 -10.08 2.49 25.10
N PHE A 19 -9.34 1.92 24.16
CA PHE A 19 -8.64 0.65 24.37
C PHE A 19 -7.43 0.89 25.28
N SER A 20 -7.69 0.96 26.59
CA SER A 20 -6.65 0.92 27.61
C SER A 20 -5.97 -0.45 27.56
N ARG A 21 -4.71 -0.49 27.13
CA ARG A 21 -3.84 -1.65 27.31
C ARG A 21 -3.72 -1.92 28.81
N LYS A 22 -4.17 -3.10 29.26
CA LYS A 22 -3.97 -3.55 30.64
C LYS A 22 -2.46 -3.61 30.95
N PRO A 23 -2.00 -3.05 32.08
CA PRO A 23 -0.65 -3.29 32.56
C PRO A 23 -0.53 -4.75 33.01
N THR A 24 0.56 -5.40 32.62
CA THR A 24 0.97 -6.73 33.10
C THR A 24 1.24 -6.66 34.59
N GLY A 25 0.44 -7.37 35.36
CA GLY A 25 0.43 -7.38 36.81
C GLY A 25 1.73 -7.91 37.43
N SER A 26 2.07 -7.25 38.54
CA SER A 26 3.07 -7.61 39.53
C SER A 26 2.69 -8.87 40.30
N GLN A 27 3.73 -9.58 40.72
CA GLN A 27 3.70 -10.75 41.59
C GLN A 27 2.99 -10.45 42.92
N THR A 28 2.10 -11.36 43.34
CA THR A 28 1.73 -11.52 44.74
C THR A 28 1.82 -12.99 45.12
N ASN A 29 2.68 -13.26 46.11
CA ASN A 29 2.72 -14.49 46.90
C ASN A 29 1.49 -14.54 47.80
N HIS A 30 0.89 -15.73 48.00
CA HIS A 30 0.31 -16.19 49.27
C HIS A 30 -0.26 -17.63 49.17
N PRO A 31 -0.57 -18.30 50.31
CA PRO A 31 0.01 -19.59 50.66
C PRO A 31 -0.92 -20.81 50.48
N SER A 32 -0.29 -21.97 50.64
CA SER A 32 -0.87 -23.31 50.77
C SER A 32 -2.04 -23.41 51.76
N PRO A 33 -2.96 -24.36 51.51
CA PRO A 33 -3.49 -25.16 52.59
C PRO A 33 -3.35 -26.68 52.33
N SER A 34 -3.20 -27.38 53.45
CA SER A 34 -2.96 -28.79 53.65
C SER A 34 -4.23 -29.66 53.62
N THR A 35 -4.01 -30.99 53.54
CA THR A 35 -4.92 -32.13 53.85
C THR A 35 -6.11 -32.33 52.89
N SER A 36 -6.48 -33.54 52.47
CA SER A 36 -6.61 -34.81 53.19
C SER A 36 -6.53 -36.03 52.25
N ALA A 37 -6.23 -37.17 52.84
CA ALA A 37 -6.22 -38.49 52.20
C ALA A 37 -7.65 -38.98 51.91
N HIS A 38 -7.85 -39.58 50.73
CA HIS A 38 -8.91 -40.56 50.51
C HIS A 38 -8.46 -41.66 49.54
N GLU A 39 -9.07 -42.80 49.78
CA GLU A 39 -8.62 -44.16 49.55
C GLU A 39 -9.14 -44.73 48.23
N VAL A 40 -8.25 -45.47 47.56
CA VAL A 40 -8.44 -46.62 46.66
C VAL A 40 -9.81 -46.81 45.96
N ASP A 41 -9.82 -46.73 44.63
CA ASP A 41 -10.53 -47.73 43.82
C ASP A 41 -9.69 -48.13 42.59
N LYS A 42 -9.40 -49.44 42.53
CA LYS A 42 -8.57 -50.11 41.53
C LYS A 42 -9.46 -50.57 40.38
N ARG A 43 -9.45 -49.85 39.25
CA ARG A 43 -9.88 -50.42 37.96
C ARG A 43 -8.73 -50.43 36.97
N SER A 44 -8.33 -51.64 36.62
CA SER A 44 -7.28 -52.05 35.70
C SER A 44 -7.46 -51.44 34.30
N ARG A 45 -6.74 -50.35 34.03
CA ARG A 45 -6.53 -49.87 32.66
C ARG A 45 -5.43 -50.68 32.00
N VAL A 46 -5.84 -51.50 31.04
CA VAL A 46 -4.96 -52.19 30.09
C VAL A 46 -3.96 -51.20 29.50
N ASN A 47 -2.68 -51.51 29.71
CA ASN A 47 -1.52 -50.70 29.37
C ASN A 47 -1.34 -50.67 27.84
N ARG A 48 -2.08 -49.79 27.15
CA ARG A 48 -1.80 -49.45 25.74
C ARG A 48 -0.58 -48.53 25.71
N GLY A 49 0.60 -49.15 25.73
CA GLY A 49 1.88 -48.47 25.53
C GLY A 49 1.78 -47.50 24.36
N HIS A 50 1.72 -46.20 24.68
CA HIS A 50 1.81 -45.15 23.70
C HIS A 50 3.18 -45.25 23.04
N LYS A 51 3.22 -45.83 21.83
CA LYS A 51 4.31 -45.62 20.88
C LYS A 51 4.39 -44.11 20.63
N ARG A 52 5.11 -43.39 21.48
CA ARG A 52 5.53 -42.01 21.23
C ARG A 52 6.26 -42.07 19.89
N LYS A 53 5.60 -41.60 18.83
CA LYS A 53 6.20 -41.44 17.51
C LYS A 53 7.50 -40.65 17.74
N LEU A 54 8.64 -41.25 17.44
CA LEU A 54 9.95 -40.62 17.52
C LEU A 54 9.84 -39.20 16.92
N LYS A 55 9.93 -38.21 17.79
CA LYS A 55 9.77 -36.81 17.46
C LYS A 55 11.03 -36.38 16.71
N GLY A 56 10.87 -36.09 15.42
CA GLY A 56 11.68 -35.12 14.69
C GLY A 56 13.00 -35.62 14.08
N ASP A 57 13.04 -35.61 12.75
CA ASP A 57 14.22 -35.06 12.07
C ASP A 57 14.46 -33.66 12.63
N THR A 58 15.59 -33.41 13.27
CA THR A 58 16.00 -32.04 13.59
C THR A 58 16.14 -31.27 12.26
N GLY A 59 15.89 -29.96 12.28
CA GLY A 59 16.05 -29.14 11.07
C GLY A 59 17.43 -29.33 10.42
N THR A 60 18.46 -29.53 11.24
CA THR A 60 19.84 -29.80 10.85
C THR A 60 20.00 -31.09 10.03
N THR A 61 19.42 -32.22 10.45
CA THR A 61 19.50 -33.48 9.69
C THR A 61 18.72 -33.42 8.37
N ARG A 62 17.69 -32.56 8.28
CA ARG A 62 17.00 -32.29 7.01
C ARG A 62 17.87 -31.47 6.05
N THR A 63 18.56 -30.44 6.53
CA THR A 63 19.43 -29.59 5.71
C THR A 63 20.61 -30.38 5.15
N GLU A 64 21.28 -31.18 5.98
CA GLU A 64 22.41 -32.02 5.55
C GLU A 64 22.02 -33.04 4.48
N ARG A 65 20.87 -33.70 4.62
CA ARG A 65 20.37 -34.64 3.59
C ARG A 65 20.00 -33.93 2.30
N LYS A 66 19.53 -32.68 2.37
CA LYS A 66 19.25 -31.86 1.18
C LYS A 66 20.57 -31.49 0.47
N ILE A 67 21.60 -31.11 1.22
CA ILE A 67 22.95 -30.84 0.69
C ILE A 67 23.54 -32.11 0.05
N LYS A 68 23.52 -33.24 0.75
CA LYS A 68 24.02 -34.53 0.21
C LYS A 68 23.27 -34.93 -1.07
N ARG A 69 21.95 -34.70 -1.13
CA ARG A 69 21.15 -34.93 -2.35
C ARG A 69 21.56 -34.01 -3.51
N ASN A 70 21.80 -32.73 -3.25
CA ASN A 70 22.19 -31.76 -4.27
C ASN A 70 23.60 -32.01 -4.82
N ILE A 71 24.52 -32.45 -3.96
CA ILE A 71 25.91 -32.81 -4.35
C ILE A 71 25.97 -34.23 -4.94
N GLY A 72 24.85 -34.98 -4.96
CA GLY A 72 24.80 -36.34 -5.48
C GLY A 72 25.53 -37.36 -4.61
N LYS A 73 25.74 -37.11 -3.30
CA LYS A 73 26.31 -38.07 -2.35
C LYS A 73 25.22 -38.99 -1.79
N SER A 74 25.57 -40.25 -1.51
CA SER A 74 24.68 -41.18 -0.82
C SER A 74 24.51 -40.79 0.65
N TYR A 75 23.35 -41.12 1.25
CA TYR A 75 23.09 -40.89 2.67
C TYR A 75 22.10 -41.91 3.24
N ILE A 76 22.18 -42.18 4.54
CA ILE A 76 21.26 -43.09 5.25
C ILE A 76 20.15 -42.26 5.89
N THR A 77 18.90 -42.68 5.73
CA THR A 77 17.75 -42.05 6.40
C THR A 77 17.69 -42.48 7.87
N LEU A 78 16.97 -41.73 8.71
CA LEU A 78 16.74 -42.12 10.12
C LEU A 78 16.07 -43.50 10.27
N LYS A 79 15.44 -44.02 9.21
CA LYS A 79 14.86 -45.38 9.17
C LYS A 79 15.87 -46.44 8.66
N GLY A 80 17.16 -46.13 8.62
CA GLY A 80 18.20 -47.03 8.13
C GLY A 80 18.23 -47.25 6.61
N LYS A 81 17.31 -46.64 5.85
CA LYS A 81 17.30 -46.80 4.38
C LYS A 81 18.45 -46.03 3.75
N SER A 82 19.34 -46.72 3.04
CA SER A 82 20.39 -46.10 2.23
C SER A 82 19.80 -45.50 0.95
N VAL A 83 20.06 -44.22 0.71
CA VAL A 83 19.70 -43.51 -0.53
C VAL A 83 20.97 -43.42 -1.37
N GLN A 84 20.98 -44.13 -2.50
CA GLN A 84 22.10 -44.16 -3.45
C GLN A 84 22.30 -42.79 -4.12
N LYS A 85 23.53 -42.53 -4.57
CA LYS A 85 23.87 -41.33 -5.35
C LYS A 85 22.99 -41.24 -6.61
N LYS A 86 22.28 -40.13 -6.82
CA LYS A 86 21.66 -39.87 -8.12
C LYS A 86 22.77 -39.49 -9.10
N LYS A 87 22.81 -40.12 -10.27
CA LYS A 87 23.69 -39.77 -11.40
C LYS A 87 23.26 -38.42 -12.02
N VAL A 88 23.34 -37.32 -11.25
CA VAL A 88 22.96 -35.98 -11.73
C VAL A 88 24.11 -35.30 -12.49
N SER A 89 25.37 -35.70 -12.22
CA SER A 89 26.54 -35.07 -12.86
C SER A 89 26.57 -35.27 -14.38
N TYR A 90 26.06 -36.39 -14.88
CA TYR A 90 26.09 -36.70 -16.32
C TYR A 90 25.06 -35.91 -17.14
N ILE A 91 23.92 -35.55 -16.55
CA ILE A 91 22.88 -34.79 -17.27
C ILE A 91 23.22 -33.29 -17.29
N ALA A 92 23.84 -32.77 -16.23
CA ALA A 92 24.25 -31.36 -16.19
C ALA A 92 25.40 -31.04 -17.18
N SER A 93 26.27 -32.01 -17.48
CA SER A 93 27.34 -31.86 -18.47
C SER A 93 26.89 -32.13 -19.91
N LEU A 94 25.73 -32.76 -20.13
CA LEU A 94 25.17 -33.02 -21.46
C LEU A 94 24.22 -31.91 -21.95
N ILE A 95 23.85 -30.96 -21.09
CA ILE A 95 22.98 -29.85 -21.45
C ILE A 95 23.84 -28.60 -21.64
N GLU A 96 24.29 -28.36 -22.87
CA GLU A 96 24.58 -27.00 -23.31
C GLU A 96 23.27 -26.19 -23.18
N ILE A 97 23.22 -25.28 -22.21
CA ILE A 97 22.08 -24.38 -22.05
C ILE A 97 22.15 -23.36 -23.20
N LYS A 98 21.59 -23.71 -24.35
CA LYS A 98 21.09 -22.72 -25.31
C LYS A 98 19.76 -22.22 -24.79
N ASP A 99 19.62 -20.89 -24.66
CA ASP A 99 18.39 -20.24 -24.21
C ASP A 99 17.18 -20.79 -24.98
N LYS A 100 16.26 -21.43 -24.25
CA LYS A 100 15.00 -21.90 -24.84
C LYS A 100 14.15 -20.69 -25.23
N LYS A 101 14.10 -20.37 -26.53
CA LYS A 101 13.01 -19.57 -27.10
C LYS A 101 11.70 -20.28 -26.74
N THR A 102 10.89 -19.64 -25.90
CA THR A 102 9.59 -20.18 -25.51
C THR A 102 8.67 -20.17 -26.73
N THR A 103 8.34 -21.35 -27.26
CA THR A 103 7.27 -21.53 -28.24
C THR A 103 5.93 -21.47 -27.50
N ARG A 104 5.55 -20.27 -27.04
CA ARG A 104 4.18 -20.00 -26.59
C ARG A 104 3.34 -19.93 -27.86
N LYS A 105 2.50 -20.93 -28.14
CA LYS A 105 1.48 -20.85 -29.20
C LYS A 105 0.64 -19.58 -28.94
N ARG A 106 0.78 -18.57 -29.79
CA ARG A 106 -0.11 -17.41 -29.80
C ARG A 106 -1.43 -17.91 -30.40
N TYR A 107 -2.46 -18.02 -29.57
CA TYR A 107 -3.84 -18.10 -30.07
C TYR A 107 -4.17 -16.80 -30.80
N ASN A 108 -4.99 -16.90 -31.85
CA ASN A 108 -5.40 -15.78 -32.69
C ASN A 108 -6.05 -14.68 -31.83
N ASP A 109 -5.76 -13.42 -32.14
CA ASP A 109 -6.07 -12.27 -31.28
C ASP A 109 -7.58 -12.02 -31.16
N SER A 110 -8.39 -12.51 -32.10
CA SER A 110 -9.85 -12.30 -32.12
C SER A 110 -10.56 -12.88 -30.90
N ASP A 111 -10.18 -14.08 -30.44
CA ASP A 111 -10.87 -14.74 -29.33
C ASP A 111 -10.53 -14.07 -27.99
N LYS A 112 -9.30 -13.57 -27.87
CA LYS A 112 -8.88 -12.75 -26.73
C LYS A 112 -9.54 -11.38 -26.75
N GLN A 113 -9.73 -10.80 -27.93
CA GLN A 113 -10.42 -9.54 -28.08
C GLN A 113 -11.91 -9.69 -27.73
N HIS A 114 -12.57 -10.73 -28.22
CA HIS A 114 -13.97 -11.04 -27.88
C HIS A 114 -14.17 -11.21 -26.37
N THR A 115 -13.27 -11.94 -25.71
CA THR A 115 -13.35 -12.13 -24.25
C THR A 115 -13.13 -10.81 -23.50
N ARG A 116 -12.22 -9.94 -23.97
CA ARG A 116 -11.99 -8.60 -23.40
C ARG A 116 -13.21 -7.70 -23.61
N ASP A 117 -13.78 -7.70 -24.81
CA ASP A 117 -14.94 -6.89 -25.17
C ASP A 117 -16.18 -7.29 -24.35
N ILE A 118 -16.41 -8.60 -24.16
CA ILE A 118 -17.46 -9.11 -23.26
C ILE A 118 -17.23 -8.64 -21.82
N THR A 119 -16.00 -8.77 -21.31
CA THR A 119 -15.68 -8.40 -19.92
C THR A 119 -15.86 -6.90 -19.68
N ILE A 120 -15.49 -6.06 -20.66
CA ILE A 120 -15.70 -4.61 -20.62
C ILE A 120 -17.20 -4.27 -20.69
N TYR A 121 -17.98 -4.99 -21.51
CA TYR A 121 -19.42 -4.77 -21.63
C TYR A 121 -20.17 -5.04 -20.32
N PHE A 122 -19.82 -6.13 -19.61
CA PHE A 122 -20.42 -6.46 -18.31
C PHE A 122 -20.05 -5.47 -17.20
N HIS A 123 -18.84 -4.90 -17.21
CA HIS A 123 -18.43 -3.91 -16.20
C HIS A 123 -19.01 -2.51 -16.45
N LEU A 124 -19.33 -2.15 -17.69
CA LEU A 124 -19.87 -0.83 -18.03
C LEU A 124 -21.39 -0.74 -17.91
N GLN A 125 -22.12 -1.86 -17.96
CA GLN A 125 -23.58 -1.86 -17.80
C GLN A 125 -24.06 -1.72 -16.34
N GLU A 126 -23.21 -1.93 -15.33
CA GLU A 126 -23.64 -2.01 -13.93
C GLU A 126 -23.51 -0.77 -13.00
N PRO A 127 -23.24 0.48 -13.46
CA PRO A 127 -23.46 1.63 -12.59
C PRO A 127 -24.63 2.55 -12.98
N MET A 128 -25.41 2.25 -14.04
CA MET A 128 -26.34 3.25 -14.63
C MET A 128 -27.84 2.91 -14.63
N LEU A 129 -28.33 1.90 -13.90
CA LEU A 129 -29.78 1.63 -13.83
C LEU A 129 -30.31 1.40 -12.41
N LEU A 130 -30.27 2.47 -11.62
CA LEU A 130 -31.18 2.68 -10.48
C LEU A 130 -31.83 4.06 -10.61
N ARG A 131 -32.61 4.28 -11.68
CA ARG A 131 -33.63 5.34 -11.75
C ARG A 131 -34.75 4.93 -12.72
N ARG A 132 -35.98 5.14 -12.26
CA ARG A 132 -37.27 4.77 -12.86
C ARG A 132 -37.39 5.21 -14.33
N GLU A 133 -37.96 4.36 -15.19
CA GLU A 133 -39.33 4.48 -15.73
C GLU A 133 -39.61 3.44 -16.83
N LYS A 134 -40.90 3.17 -17.03
CA LYS A 134 -41.46 2.18 -17.94
C LYS A 134 -40.93 2.37 -19.38
N LEU A 135 -40.20 1.40 -19.90
CA LEU A 135 -40.15 1.14 -21.34
C LEU A 135 -40.38 -0.34 -21.60
N THR A 136 -41.61 -0.64 -22.01
CA THR A 136 -41.96 -1.90 -22.64
C THR A 136 -41.29 -1.97 -24.00
N MET A 137 -40.18 -2.71 -24.09
CA MET A 137 -39.72 -3.27 -25.36
C MET A 137 -39.48 -4.76 -25.21
N LYS A 138 -40.24 -5.51 -26.01
CA LYS A 138 -40.09 -6.93 -26.27
C LYS A 138 -38.65 -7.22 -26.70
N LEU A 139 -37.87 -7.86 -25.83
CA LEU A 139 -36.75 -8.68 -26.25
C LEU A 139 -36.89 -10.05 -25.59
N THR A 140 -37.36 -10.98 -26.40
CA THR A 140 -37.52 -12.40 -26.12
C THR A 140 -36.17 -13.10 -25.96
N HIS A 141 -36.10 -13.97 -24.95
CA HIS A 141 -35.18 -15.12 -24.84
C HIS A 141 -33.68 -14.86 -24.62
N ILE A 142 -33.32 -14.34 -23.45
CA ILE A 142 -32.20 -14.91 -22.66
C ILE A 142 -32.71 -15.07 -21.23
N LEU A 143 -32.86 -16.31 -20.78
CA LEU A 143 -33.13 -16.65 -19.38
C LEU A 143 -31.90 -16.28 -18.56
N SER A 144 -31.82 -15.01 -18.15
CA SER A 144 -30.95 -14.54 -17.09
C SER A 144 -31.46 -15.15 -15.78
N ILE A 145 -31.03 -16.37 -15.48
CA ILE A 145 -31.20 -16.97 -14.16
C ILE A 145 -30.28 -16.17 -13.22
N HIS A 146 -30.79 -15.06 -12.72
CA HIS A 146 -30.24 -14.36 -11.55
C HIS A 146 -30.44 -15.27 -10.35
N ILE A 147 -29.51 -16.20 -10.11
CA ILE A 147 -29.44 -16.90 -8.83
C ILE A 147 -28.85 -15.90 -7.83
N TYR A 148 -29.72 -15.08 -7.26
CA TYR A 148 -29.39 -14.41 -6.01
C TYR A 148 -29.27 -15.50 -4.94
N VAL A 149 -28.05 -15.94 -4.67
CA VAL A 149 -27.80 -16.77 -3.49
C VAL A 149 -27.99 -15.85 -2.29
N SER A 150 -29.17 -15.94 -1.68
CA SER A 150 -29.47 -15.31 -0.40
C SER A 150 -28.35 -15.66 0.58
N ARG A 151 -27.79 -14.65 1.25
CA ARG A 151 -26.77 -14.84 2.31
C ARG A 151 -27.20 -15.89 3.34
N LYS A 152 -28.51 -16.02 3.59
CA LYS A 152 -29.08 -17.05 4.47
C LYS A 152 -28.89 -18.48 3.94
N ILE A 153 -28.98 -18.68 2.63
CA ILE A 153 -28.72 -19.99 2.00
C ILE A 153 -27.23 -20.30 2.11
N PHE A 154 -26.37 -19.32 1.81
CA PHE A 154 -24.92 -19.46 1.91
C PHE A 154 -24.48 -19.81 3.34
N ASP A 155 -24.97 -19.06 4.34
CA ASP A 155 -24.66 -19.30 5.75
C ASP A 155 -25.15 -20.69 6.19
N LYS A 156 -26.39 -21.07 5.84
CA LYS A 156 -26.96 -22.38 6.17
C LYS A 156 -26.13 -23.54 5.61
N GLU A 157 -25.74 -23.47 4.34
CA GLU A 157 -24.91 -24.51 3.71
C GLU A 157 -23.50 -24.54 4.31
N PHE A 158 -22.89 -23.39 4.62
CA PHE A 158 -21.58 -23.33 5.29
C PHE A 158 -21.59 -23.95 6.68
N TYR A 159 -22.65 -23.71 7.47
CA TYR A 159 -22.84 -24.34 8.77
C TYR A 159 -23.04 -25.86 8.64
N ASN A 160 -23.79 -26.32 7.63
CA ASN A 160 -24.04 -27.75 7.41
C ASN A 160 -22.77 -28.53 7.04
N ILE A 161 -21.81 -27.90 6.34
CA ILE A 161 -20.56 -28.56 5.90
C ILE A 161 -19.47 -28.51 7.00
N ASP A 162 -19.76 -27.93 8.18
CA ASP A 162 -18.80 -27.69 9.29
C ASP A 162 -17.48 -27.04 8.83
N ILE A 163 -17.59 -26.18 7.79
CA ILE A 163 -16.45 -25.39 7.32
C ILE A 163 -16.27 -24.24 8.30
N LYS A 164 -15.41 -24.46 9.30
CA LYS A 164 -14.93 -23.38 10.16
C LYS A 164 -14.12 -22.41 9.33
N ILE A 165 -14.71 -21.27 8.97
CA ILE A 165 -13.97 -20.12 8.45
C ILE A 165 -12.95 -19.77 9.54
N LYS A 166 -11.68 -20.07 9.28
CA LYS A 166 -10.60 -19.66 10.18
C LYS A 166 -10.71 -18.15 10.33
N GLN A 167 -10.54 -17.64 11.55
CA GLN A 167 -10.37 -16.20 11.70
C GLN A 167 -9.28 -15.76 10.72
N PRO A 168 -9.50 -14.67 9.96
CA PRO A 168 -8.52 -14.21 9.01
C PRO A 168 -7.20 -14.10 9.77
N ASN A 169 -6.21 -14.89 9.37
CA ASN A 169 -4.85 -14.64 9.83
C ASN A 169 -4.57 -13.18 9.48
N LYS A 170 -3.96 -12.43 10.41
CA LYS A 170 -3.58 -11.03 10.16
C LYS A 170 -2.92 -10.98 8.80
N ASP A 171 -3.63 -10.44 7.82
CA ASP A 171 -3.19 -10.49 6.43
C ASP A 171 -2.05 -9.48 6.35
N THR A 172 -0.83 -9.98 6.44
CA THR A 172 0.37 -9.16 6.38
C THR A 172 0.61 -8.82 4.91
N CYS A 173 0.95 -7.57 4.64
CA CYS A 173 1.27 -7.20 3.27
C CYS A 173 2.61 -7.86 2.86
N GLN A 174 2.88 -7.93 1.55
CA GLN A 174 4.13 -8.51 1.04
C GLN A 174 5.39 -7.82 1.63
N THR A 175 5.30 -6.54 1.96
CA THR A 175 6.38 -5.77 2.60
C THR A 175 6.63 -6.23 4.03
N CYS A 176 5.57 -6.41 4.84
CA CYS A 176 5.67 -6.97 6.19
C CYS A 176 6.28 -8.38 6.14
N ASP A 177 5.84 -9.24 5.21
CA ASP A 177 6.37 -10.59 5.04
C ASP A 177 7.83 -10.61 4.61
N LYS A 178 8.24 -9.66 3.76
CA LYS A 178 9.62 -9.50 3.34
C LYS A 178 10.50 -9.06 4.51
N LEU A 179 10.13 -7.98 5.19
CA LEU A 179 10.88 -7.43 6.32
C LEU A 179 10.94 -8.42 7.49
N ALA A 180 9.85 -9.13 7.80
CA ALA A 180 9.84 -10.17 8.83
C ALA A 180 10.85 -11.29 8.51
N ARG A 181 10.89 -11.75 7.25
CA ARG A 181 11.88 -12.75 6.81
C ARG A 181 13.31 -12.23 6.87
N GLU A 182 13.56 -10.98 6.50
CA GLU A 182 14.89 -10.35 6.58
C GLU A 182 15.33 -10.23 8.05
N ILE A 183 14.45 -9.77 8.94
CA ILE A 183 14.69 -9.68 10.39
C ILE A 183 15.02 -11.05 10.99
N ASP A 184 14.43 -12.13 10.48
CA ASP A 184 14.72 -13.49 10.95
C ASP A 184 16.11 -13.98 10.50
N LEU A 185 16.63 -13.48 9.38
CA LEU A 185 17.90 -13.90 8.79
C LEU A 185 19.10 -13.05 9.25
N GLU A 186 18.90 -11.77 9.55
CA GLU A 186 19.97 -10.81 9.84
C GLU A 186 20.45 -10.85 11.31
N VAL A 187 21.74 -10.59 11.53
CA VAL A 187 22.34 -10.50 12.89
C VAL A 187 22.02 -9.15 13.53
N ASP A 188 22.16 -8.05 12.78
CA ASP A 188 21.76 -6.71 13.22
C ASP A 188 20.35 -6.38 12.71
N LYS A 189 19.37 -6.44 13.62
CA LYS A 189 17.94 -6.32 13.31
C LYS A 189 17.41 -4.90 13.46
N THR A 190 18.24 -3.96 13.90
CA THR A 190 17.80 -2.62 14.33
C THR A 190 17.18 -1.83 13.18
N THR A 191 17.93 -1.66 12.10
CA THR A 191 17.51 -0.91 10.89
C THR A 191 16.27 -1.51 10.22
N LEU A 192 16.17 -2.83 10.12
CA LEU A 192 15.02 -3.51 9.53
C LEU A 192 13.74 -3.38 10.37
N LYS A 193 13.87 -3.37 11.70
CA LYS A 193 12.73 -3.10 12.60
C LYS A 193 12.24 -1.67 12.45
N GLU A 194 13.14 -0.70 12.37
CA GLU A 194 12.78 0.70 12.10
C GLU A 194 12.03 0.86 10.77
N HIS A 195 12.48 0.16 9.72
CA HIS A 195 11.76 0.13 8.44
C HIS A 195 10.37 -0.51 8.55
N LEU A 196 10.23 -1.60 9.30
CA LEU A 196 8.94 -2.25 9.54
C LEU A 196 7.99 -1.34 10.32
N ASP A 197 8.49 -0.66 11.35
CA ASP A 197 7.71 0.28 12.15
C ASP A 197 7.28 1.49 11.31
N LEU A 198 8.19 2.06 10.50
CA LEU A 198 7.85 3.12 9.56
C LEU A 198 6.79 2.68 8.55
N HIS A 199 6.83 1.43 8.09
CA HIS A 199 5.82 0.87 7.20
C HIS A 199 4.45 0.75 7.90
N HIS A 200 4.40 0.26 9.14
CA HIS A 200 3.17 0.19 9.91
C HIS A 200 2.58 1.58 10.19
N ILE A 201 3.41 2.57 10.54
CA ILE A 201 2.98 3.96 10.74
C ILE A 201 2.32 4.52 9.47
N LYS A 202 2.87 4.22 8.29
CA LYS A 202 2.27 4.62 7.00
C LYS A 202 0.93 3.93 6.76
N GLY A 203 0.82 2.65 7.10
CA GLY A 203 -0.44 1.90 7.05
C GLY A 203 -1.51 2.53 7.95
N ASP A 204 -1.18 2.78 9.21
CA ASP A 204 -2.08 3.41 10.18
C ASP A 204 -2.51 4.81 9.73
N TYR A 205 -1.60 5.58 9.14
CA TYR A 205 -1.92 6.89 8.56
C TYR A 205 -2.95 6.78 7.42
N ALA A 206 -2.78 5.80 6.51
CA ALA A 206 -3.74 5.56 5.43
C ALA A 206 -5.12 5.15 5.96
N TYR A 207 -5.18 4.29 6.98
CA TYR A 207 -6.45 3.92 7.64
C TYR A 207 -7.12 5.11 8.32
N LYS A 208 -6.35 5.97 9.01
CA LYS A 208 -6.88 7.20 9.61
C LYS A 208 -7.43 8.16 8.55
N SER A 209 -6.71 8.34 7.43
CA SER A 209 -7.19 9.15 6.32
C SER A 209 -8.50 8.60 5.75
N LYS A 210 -8.61 7.29 5.54
CA LYS A 210 -9.85 6.65 5.07
C LYS A 210 -11.02 6.87 6.02
N VAL A 211 -10.79 6.78 7.34
CA VAL A 211 -11.82 7.07 8.35
C VAL A 211 -12.28 8.53 8.24
N ASN A 212 -11.33 9.47 8.17
CA ASN A 212 -11.64 10.88 7.99
C ASN A 212 -12.42 11.15 6.70
N ASP A 213 -12.03 10.55 5.58
CA ASP A 213 -12.73 10.71 4.30
C ASP A 213 -14.17 10.16 4.36
N LYS A 214 -14.36 9.06 5.09
CA LYS A 214 -15.69 8.48 5.33
C LYS A 214 -16.54 9.43 6.20
N ASP A 215 -15.97 9.96 7.27
CA ASP A 215 -16.66 10.87 8.18
C ASP A 215 -17.03 12.19 7.47
N LEU A 216 -16.13 12.71 6.64
CA LEU A 216 -16.39 13.90 5.81
C LEU A 216 -17.53 13.65 4.82
N SER A 217 -17.57 12.51 4.14
CA SER A 217 -18.65 12.21 3.18
C SER A 217 -19.99 11.94 3.87
N ASN A 218 -19.99 11.43 5.11
CA ASN A 218 -21.22 11.27 5.88
C ASN A 218 -21.80 12.62 6.35
N ASN A 219 -20.92 13.59 6.66
CA ASN A 219 -21.32 14.87 7.24
C ASN A 219 -21.51 15.98 6.21
N ASP A 220 -20.92 15.87 5.01
CA ASP A 220 -20.99 16.86 3.95
C ASP A 220 -21.64 16.28 2.67
N PRO A 221 -22.91 16.63 2.36
CA PRO A 221 -23.61 16.15 1.17
C PRO A 221 -22.93 16.52 -0.15
N SER A 222 -22.06 17.53 -0.16
CA SER A 222 -21.29 17.93 -1.35
C SER A 222 -20.10 17.01 -1.64
N ARG A 223 -19.75 16.12 -0.70
CA ARG A 223 -18.62 15.20 -0.81
C ARG A 223 -19.09 13.75 -0.87
N GLN A 224 -18.65 13.04 -1.89
CA GLN A 224 -18.84 11.60 -2.01
C GLN A 224 -17.49 10.89 -1.91
N THR A 225 -17.33 10.01 -0.92
CA THR A 225 -16.13 9.17 -0.79
C THR A 225 -16.39 7.81 -1.42
N ILE A 226 -15.67 7.51 -2.49
CA ILE A 226 -15.67 6.19 -3.11
C ILE A 226 -14.56 5.37 -2.43
N THR A 227 -14.95 4.31 -1.71
CA THR A 227 -13.99 3.35 -1.15
C THR A 227 -14.07 2.04 -1.90
N PHE A 228 -12.93 1.53 -2.33
CA PHE A 228 -12.81 0.17 -2.86
C PHE A 228 -12.25 -0.70 -1.74
N ASP A 229 -12.92 -1.83 -1.46
CA ASP A 229 -12.39 -2.84 -0.55
C ASP A 229 -11.27 -3.62 -1.23
N MET A 230 -10.11 -2.97 -1.33
CA MET A 230 -8.88 -3.66 -1.68
C MET A 230 -8.37 -4.35 -0.41
N GLN A 231 -7.98 -5.63 -0.54
CA GLN A 231 -7.35 -6.43 0.53
C GLN A 231 -6.17 -5.72 1.24
N GLN A 232 -5.64 -4.66 0.64
CA GLN A 232 -4.73 -3.71 1.27
C GLN A 232 -5.34 -2.31 1.15
N CYS A 233 -5.49 -1.59 2.27
CA CYS A 233 -5.69 -0.15 2.23
C CYS A 233 -4.40 0.51 1.75
N LEU A 234 -4.22 0.50 0.43
CA LEU A 234 -3.28 1.39 -0.20
C LEU A 234 -3.79 2.82 0.03
N PRO A 235 -2.91 3.80 0.28
CA PRO A 235 -3.33 5.19 0.27
C PRO A 235 -4.09 5.42 -1.03
N THR A 236 -5.31 5.95 -0.93
CA THR A 236 -6.18 6.18 -2.09
C THR A 236 -5.33 6.96 -3.10
N PRO A 237 -5.01 6.38 -4.27
CA PRO A 237 -4.33 7.17 -5.27
C PRO A 237 -5.25 8.36 -5.52
N ILE A 238 -4.72 9.56 -5.32
CA ILE A 238 -5.44 10.76 -5.74
C ILE A 238 -5.63 10.57 -7.23
N VAL A 239 -6.86 10.22 -7.63
CA VAL A 239 -7.23 10.10 -9.04
C VAL A 239 -7.34 11.53 -9.53
N GLN A 240 -6.19 12.16 -9.73
CA GLN A 240 -6.14 13.45 -10.36
C GLN A 240 -6.75 13.24 -11.73
N SER A 241 -7.76 14.06 -12.07
CA SER A 241 -8.29 14.15 -13.43
C SER A 241 -7.14 14.18 -14.45
N SER A 242 -7.40 13.87 -15.72
CA SER A 242 -6.42 13.79 -16.81
C SER A 242 -5.56 15.06 -17.06
N LEU A 243 -5.65 16.05 -16.16
CA LEU A 243 -4.90 17.30 -16.12
C LEU A 243 -3.78 17.32 -15.07
N SER A 244 -3.47 16.19 -14.40
CA SER A 244 -2.29 16.10 -13.53
C SER A 244 -1.01 16.45 -14.29
N ILE A 245 -0.33 17.51 -13.84
CA ILE A 245 0.95 17.93 -14.42
C ILE A 245 1.98 16.86 -14.04
N ASN A 246 2.21 15.91 -14.96
CA ASN A 246 3.24 14.90 -14.80
C ASN A 246 4.61 15.54 -15.03
N PHE A 247 5.29 15.86 -13.93
CA PHE A 247 6.69 16.25 -13.99
C PHE A 247 7.53 15.06 -14.52
N PRO A 248 8.44 15.28 -15.47
CA PRO A 248 9.37 14.25 -15.90
C PRO A 248 10.16 13.70 -14.69
N LYS A 249 10.32 12.36 -14.62
CA LYS A 249 10.90 11.68 -13.44
C LYS A 249 12.33 12.13 -13.14
N ASP A 250 13.09 12.43 -14.19
CA ASP A 250 14.45 12.97 -14.12
C ASP A 250 14.50 14.36 -13.49
N VAL A 251 13.54 15.22 -13.83
CA VAL A 251 13.41 16.56 -13.25
C VAL A 251 13.03 16.47 -11.78
N MET A 252 12.06 15.62 -11.42
CA MET A 252 11.66 15.42 -10.02
C MET A 252 12.80 14.91 -9.15
N LYS A 253 13.60 13.96 -9.66
CA LYS A 253 14.75 13.44 -8.92
C LYS A 253 15.77 14.53 -8.63
N LYS A 254 16.16 15.31 -9.65
CA LYS A 254 17.09 16.44 -9.49
C LYS A 254 16.57 17.48 -8.50
N LEU A 255 15.27 17.79 -8.57
CA LEU A 255 14.63 18.72 -7.64
C LEU A 255 14.68 18.21 -6.20
N MET A 256 14.36 16.94 -5.94
CA MET A 256 14.41 16.35 -4.60
C MET A 256 15.83 16.31 -4.01
N ASP A 257 16.81 15.92 -4.83
CA ASP A 257 18.23 15.91 -4.43
C ASP A 257 18.72 17.34 -4.09
N ALA A 258 18.33 18.33 -4.90
CA ALA A 258 18.63 19.74 -4.66
C ALA A 258 17.96 20.26 -3.38
N THR A 259 16.67 19.97 -3.18
CA THR A 259 15.92 20.33 -1.97
C THR A 259 16.58 19.78 -0.72
N GLN A 260 16.95 18.49 -0.71
CA GLN A 260 17.60 17.87 0.44
C GLN A 260 18.96 18.52 0.76
N LYS A 261 19.74 18.85 -0.26
CA LYS A 261 21.01 19.57 -0.09
C LYS A 261 20.78 20.98 0.46
N CYS A 262 19.79 21.69 -0.05
CA CYS A 262 19.50 23.07 0.31
C CYS A 262 18.85 23.22 1.68
N ILE A 263 18.08 22.24 2.18
CA ILE A 263 17.57 22.24 3.57
C ILE A 263 18.73 22.32 4.57
N LYS A 264 19.82 21.57 4.32
CA LYS A 264 21.01 21.58 5.19
C LYS A 264 21.72 22.94 5.20
N GLN A 265 21.71 23.65 4.07
CA GLN A 265 22.39 24.95 3.93
C GLN A 265 21.56 26.10 4.48
N SER A 266 20.27 26.18 4.11
CA SER A 266 19.39 27.27 4.52
C SER A 266 18.88 27.14 5.95
N LYS A 267 18.95 25.93 6.54
CA LYS A 267 18.37 25.60 7.85
C LYS A 267 16.87 25.94 7.94
N VAL A 268 16.17 25.87 6.79
CA VAL A 268 14.71 25.99 6.72
C VAL A 268 14.05 24.76 7.36
N ASP A 269 12.91 24.95 8.02
CA ASP A 269 12.17 23.81 8.56
C ASP A 269 11.54 23.00 7.42
N VAL A 270 11.51 21.67 7.58
CA VAL A 270 10.95 20.77 6.56
C VAL A 270 9.44 21.00 6.40
N THR A 271 8.75 21.40 7.46
CA THR A 271 7.31 21.68 7.43
C THR A 271 7.00 22.92 6.58
N ASP A 272 7.84 23.94 6.61
CA ASP A 272 7.70 25.14 5.77
C ASP A 272 7.85 24.80 4.28
N VAL A 273 8.82 23.95 3.94
CA VAL A 273 9.01 23.44 2.57
C VAL A 273 7.79 22.63 2.11
N MET A 274 7.19 21.84 3.00
CA MET A 274 5.95 21.11 2.70
C MET A 274 4.75 22.04 2.53
N ASN A 275 4.66 23.13 3.30
CA ASN A 275 3.61 24.13 3.18
C ASN A 275 3.71 24.90 1.86
N MET A 276 4.93 25.21 1.42
CA MET A 276 5.21 25.82 0.12
C MET A 276 4.69 24.95 -1.04
N ASN A 277 4.92 23.64 -0.99
CA ASN A 277 4.39 22.69 -1.97
C ASN A 277 2.85 22.59 -1.96
N LYS A 278 2.20 23.06 -0.88
CA LYS A 278 0.73 23.18 -0.78
C LYS A 278 0.23 24.58 -1.18
N GLY A 279 1.11 25.43 -1.71
CA GLY A 279 0.79 26.80 -2.10
C GLY A 279 0.74 27.80 -0.95
N LYS A 280 1.23 27.45 0.24
CA LYS A 280 1.36 28.38 1.38
C LYS A 280 2.81 28.87 1.47
N PHE A 281 3.02 30.12 1.06
CA PHE A 281 4.34 30.76 1.03
C PHE A 281 4.45 31.76 2.18
N ASP A 282 5.11 31.35 3.26
CA ASP A 282 5.47 32.26 4.34
C ASP A 282 6.67 33.12 3.92
N ASN A 283 6.69 34.40 4.31
CA ASN A 283 7.74 35.35 3.92
C ASN A 283 9.00 35.21 4.80
N ASP A 284 9.40 33.99 5.15
CA ASP A 284 10.58 33.71 5.97
C ASP A 284 11.87 33.86 5.13
N PRO A 285 12.88 34.65 5.56
CA PRO A 285 14.18 34.74 4.90
C PRO A 285 14.85 33.39 4.58
N LYS A 286 14.64 32.37 5.42
CA LYS A 286 15.17 31.01 5.21
C LYS A 286 14.51 30.31 4.02
N ILE A 287 13.22 30.54 3.79
CA ILE A 287 12.50 30.01 2.62
C ILE A 287 13.04 30.68 1.35
N LYS A 288 13.24 32.00 1.36
CA LYS A 288 13.84 32.71 0.22
C LYS A 288 15.24 32.19 -0.10
N THR A 289 16.07 32.03 0.94
CA THR A 289 17.43 31.46 0.82
C THR A 289 17.38 30.01 0.29
N HIS A 290 16.43 29.21 0.76
CA HIS A 290 16.23 27.83 0.30
C HIS A 290 15.89 27.78 -1.20
N LEU A 291 14.94 28.59 -1.64
CA LEU A 291 14.52 28.65 -3.05
C LEU A 291 15.66 29.10 -3.97
N LEU A 292 16.43 30.11 -3.57
CA LEU A 292 17.61 30.54 -4.32
C LEU A 292 18.65 29.41 -4.41
N CYS A 293 18.92 28.72 -3.31
CA CYS A 293 19.84 27.56 -3.31
C CYS A 293 19.37 26.47 -4.29
N VAL A 294 18.08 26.12 -4.27
CA VAL A 294 17.52 25.10 -5.15
C VAL A 294 17.67 25.53 -6.62
N ASN A 295 17.35 26.77 -6.95
CA ASN A 295 17.50 27.31 -8.30
C ASN A 295 18.96 27.28 -8.78
N LYS A 296 19.92 27.64 -7.91
CA LYS A 296 21.35 27.56 -8.23
C LYS A 296 21.82 26.13 -8.47
N VAL A 297 21.40 25.18 -7.63
CA VAL A 297 21.79 23.77 -7.77
C VAL A 297 21.23 23.14 -9.05
N ILE A 298 20.03 23.52 -9.46
CA ILE A 298 19.41 23.04 -10.72
C ILE A 298 19.96 23.81 -11.93
N GLY A 299 20.56 24.99 -11.73
CA GLY A 299 21.12 25.84 -12.77
C GLY A 299 20.09 26.78 -13.42
N THR A 300 18.94 27.00 -12.78
CA THR A 300 17.87 27.86 -13.31
C THR A 300 18.05 29.34 -12.97
N GLN A 301 18.86 29.66 -11.97
CA GLN A 301 19.19 31.02 -11.56
C GLN A 301 20.67 31.12 -11.20
N ASN A 302 21.36 32.16 -11.66
CA ASN A 302 22.78 32.37 -11.37
C ASN A 302 22.99 33.16 -10.07
N ASP A 303 24.25 33.41 -9.70
CA ASP A 303 24.60 34.18 -8.49
C ASP A 303 24.15 35.64 -8.52
N LYS A 304 23.94 36.21 -9.72
CA LYS A 304 23.40 37.57 -9.90
C LYS A 304 21.87 37.63 -9.81
N GLY A 305 21.22 36.47 -9.65
CA GLY A 305 19.77 36.37 -9.60
C GLY A 305 19.09 36.33 -10.97
N GLU A 306 19.83 36.24 -12.07
CA GLU A 306 19.30 36.15 -13.43
C GLU A 306 18.84 34.72 -13.74
N PHE A 307 17.63 34.59 -14.28
CA PHE A 307 17.05 33.31 -14.65
C PHE A 307 17.56 32.81 -16.01
N GLN A 308 17.97 31.55 -16.06
CA GLN A 308 18.39 30.87 -17.30
C GLN A 308 17.15 30.34 -18.04
N ILE A 309 16.40 31.25 -18.69
CA ILE A 309 15.11 30.96 -19.34
C ILE A 309 15.22 29.82 -20.37
N ASP A 310 16.36 29.71 -21.06
CA ASP A 310 16.61 28.66 -22.05
C ASP A 310 16.62 27.24 -21.44
N LEU A 311 17.01 27.11 -20.17
CA LEU A 311 16.97 25.84 -19.43
C LEU A 311 15.57 25.55 -18.87
N LEU A 312 14.81 26.59 -18.53
CA LEU A 312 13.46 26.48 -18.00
C LEU A 312 12.43 26.14 -19.08
N ARG A 313 12.55 26.74 -20.27
CA ARG A 313 11.63 26.55 -21.40
C ARG A 313 11.33 25.08 -21.73
N PRO A 314 12.32 24.21 -22.02
CA PRO A 314 12.03 22.82 -22.38
C PRO A 314 11.39 22.02 -21.23
N THR A 315 11.68 22.41 -19.98
CA THR A 315 11.12 21.77 -18.78
C THR A 315 9.64 22.08 -18.64
N PHE A 316 9.26 23.36 -18.75
CA PHE A 316 7.87 23.78 -18.67
C PHE A 316 7.04 23.42 -19.91
N GLN A 317 7.65 23.43 -21.10
CA GLN A 317 6.99 23.01 -22.33
C GLN A 317 6.51 21.55 -22.25
N LYS A 318 7.33 20.66 -21.65
CA LYS A 318 6.95 19.26 -21.38
C LYS A 318 5.78 19.13 -20.40
N MET A 319 5.67 20.06 -19.44
CA MET A 319 4.64 20.05 -18.40
C MET A 319 3.31 20.63 -18.87
N ILE A 320 3.35 21.80 -19.53
CA ILE A 320 2.16 22.56 -19.93
C ILE A 320 1.61 22.05 -21.27
N LYS A 321 2.47 21.53 -22.16
CA LYS A 321 2.11 21.06 -23.52
C LYS A 321 1.45 22.14 -24.39
N ASP A 322 1.67 23.41 -24.07
CA ASP A 322 1.20 24.58 -24.83
C ASP A 322 2.31 25.63 -24.82
N ASP A 323 2.93 25.85 -25.98
CA ASP A 323 4.08 26.73 -26.15
C ASP A 323 3.73 28.18 -25.83
N LYS A 324 2.53 28.65 -26.21
CA LYS A 324 2.08 30.02 -25.96
C LYS A 324 1.89 30.25 -24.47
N LYS A 325 1.24 29.32 -23.77
CA LYS A 325 1.07 29.40 -22.30
C LYS A 325 2.41 29.32 -21.58
N THR A 326 3.33 28.50 -22.07
CA THR A 326 4.69 28.40 -21.53
C THR A 326 5.44 29.73 -21.63
N GLU A 327 5.43 30.39 -22.79
CA GLU A 327 6.04 31.71 -22.97
C GLU A 327 5.40 32.79 -22.09
N VAL A 328 4.06 32.79 -21.98
CA VAL A 328 3.34 33.72 -21.09
C VAL A 328 3.75 33.52 -19.64
N MET A 329 3.85 32.26 -19.17
CA MET A 329 4.28 31.94 -17.81
C MET A 329 5.73 32.37 -17.56
N LEU A 330 6.66 32.05 -18.48
CA LEU A 330 8.07 32.38 -18.34
C LEU A 330 8.27 33.89 -18.21
N LYS A 331 7.64 34.68 -19.09
CA LYS A 331 7.70 36.15 -19.04
C LYS A 331 7.03 36.73 -17.81
N LYS A 332 5.93 36.14 -17.34
CA LYS A 332 5.18 36.65 -16.20
C LYS A 332 5.88 36.37 -14.87
N CYS A 333 6.40 35.16 -14.68
CA CYS A 333 6.86 34.68 -13.37
C CYS A 333 8.36 34.85 -13.12
N PHE A 334 9.20 34.86 -14.16
CA PHE A 334 10.65 34.88 -13.97
C PHE A 334 11.21 36.29 -14.19
N LYS A 335 10.83 37.19 -13.28
CA LYS A 335 11.30 38.59 -13.26
C LYS A 335 12.44 38.74 -12.26
N GLN A 336 13.48 39.48 -12.63
CA GLN A 336 14.54 39.86 -11.71
C GLN A 336 14.04 41.00 -10.82
N LEU A 337 14.17 40.81 -9.51
CA LEU A 337 13.82 41.78 -8.46
C LEU A 337 15.09 42.37 -7.83
N SER A 338 14.92 43.12 -6.75
CA SER A 338 15.99 43.81 -6.02
C SER A 338 17.09 42.85 -5.52
N THR A 339 16.70 41.65 -5.10
CA THR A 339 17.61 40.60 -4.59
C THR A 339 17.37 39.26 -5.31
N PRO A 340 18.42 38.44 -5.47
CA PRO A 340 18.28 37.08 -6.02
C PRO A 340 17.28 36.21 -5.23
N GLU A 341 17.26 36.36 -3.91
CA GLU A 341 16.38 35.65 -2.97
C GLU A 341 14.91 36.03 -3.20
N GLU A 342 14.60 37.33 -3.34
CA GLU A 342 13.23 37.76 -3.64
C GLU A 342 12.80 37.33 -5.02
N SER A 343 13.70 37.38 -6.01
CA SER A 343 13.43 36.90 -7.36
C SER A 343 13.06 35.41 -7.35
N ALA A 344 13.81 34.58 -6.61
CA ALA A 344 13.54 33.15 -6.44
C ALA A 344 12.20 32.90 -5.75
N PHE A 345 11.89 33.68 -4.71
CA PHE A 345 10.66 33.57 -3.93
C PHE A 345 9.40 33.94 -4.75
N GLU A 346 9.40 35.11 -5.38
CA GLU A 346 8.25 35.59 -6.16
C GLU A 346 8.03 34.76 -7.42
N SER A 347 9.09 34.26 -8.06
CA SER A 347 8.95 33.34 -9.20
C SER A 347 8.32 32.01 -8.80
N ALA A 348 8.75 31.41 -7.68
CA ALA A 348 8.16 30.16 -7.18
C ALA A 348 6.66 30.33 -6.84
N LYS A 349 6.30 31.44 -6.17
CA LYS A 349 4.91 31.78 -5.86
C LYS A 349 4.09 31.99 -7.13
N CYS A 350 4.60 32.76 -8.09
CA CYS A 350 3.92 32.99 -9.36
C CYS A 350 3.71 31.70 -10.16
N VAL A 351 4.71 30.81 -10.21
CA VAL A 351 4.57 29.51 -10.90
C VAL A 351 3.50 28.65 -10.23
N ASN A 352 3.47 28.60 -8.89
CA ASN A 352 2.44 27.89 -8.14
C ASN A 352 1.04 28.45 -8.37
N ASP A 353 0.91 29.77 -8.52
CA ASP A 353 -0.38 30.41 -8.83
C ASP A 353 -0.78 30.25 -10.30
N PHE A 354 0.19 30.20 -11.21
CA PHE A 354 -0.04 30.05 -12.65
C PHE A 354 -0.44 28.63 -13.02
N LEU A 355 0.25 27.64 -12.45
CA LEU A 355 -0.12 26.24 -12.62
C LEU A 355 -1.36 25.99 -11.75
N PRO A 356 -2.52 25.64 -12.33
CA PRO A 356 -3.71 25.39 -11.53
C PRO A 356 -3.38 24.27 -10.53
N SER A 357 -3.31 24.64 -9.25
CA SER A 357 -3.17 23.68 -8.17
C SER A 357 -4.33 22.70 -8.32
N GLN A 358 -4.05 21.44 -8.61
CA GLN A 358 -5.03 20.34 -8.67
C GLN A 358 -5.77 20.12 -7.31
N HIS A 359 -5.59 21.02 -6.34
CA HIS A 359 -5.92 20.89 -4.92
C HIS A 359 -6.39 22.21 -4.28
N LYS A 360 -6.85 23.22 -5.05
CA LYS A 360 -7.58 24.34 -4.45
C LYS A 360 -9.02 23.94 -4.14
#